data_AF-A0A351U0X9-F1
#
_entry.id   AF-A0A351U0X9-F1
#
_cell.length_a   1.000
_cell.length_b   1.000
_cell.length_c   1.000
_cell.angle_alpha   90.00
_cell.angle_beta   90.00
_cell.angle_gamma   90.00
#
_symmetry.space_group_name_H-M   'P 1'
#
loop_
_entity.id
_entity.type
_entity.pdbx_description
1 polymer ?
#
loop_
_entity_poly.entity_id
_entity_poly.type
_entity_poly.pdbx_seq_one_letter_code
_entity_poly.pdbx_strand_id
1 'polypeptide(L)' 'MAARVSERADLQADPKNHLLMHATGPNVAGVIGTAVTAGMFLSMLK' A
#
# COMPACT_ATOMS: atom_id res chain seq x y z
N MET A 1 0.20 6.77 -6.80
CA MET A 1 -0.23 5.40 -6.41
C MET A 1 1.00 4.63 -5.97
N ALA A 2 1.04 4.15 -4.72
CA ALA A 2 2.26 3.62 -4.10
C ALA A 2 2.82 2.38 -4.82
N ALA A 3 1.97 1.40 -5.14
CA ALA A 3 2.40 0.18 -5.84
C ALA A 3 3.13 0.44 -7.17
N ARG A 4 2.72 1.46 -7.92
CA ARG A 4 3.38 1.86 -9.19
C ARG A 4 4.69 2.59 -8.98
N VAL A 5 4.85 3.30 -7.86
CA VAL A 5 6.14 3.92 -7.49
C VAL A 5 7.13 2.85 -7.09
N SER A 6 6.70 1.86 -6.30
CA SER A 6 7.50 0.68 -5.96
C SER A 6 7.93 -0.09 -7.20
N GLU A 7 7.03 -0.36 -8.15
CA GLU A 7 7.36 -1.01 -9.44
C GLU A 7 8.45 -0.25 -10.21
N ARG A 8 8.33 1.08 -10.33
CA ARG A 8 9.32 1.88 -11.06
C ARG A 8 10.67 1.94 -10.35
N ALA A 9 10.69 1.98 -9.02
CA ALA A 9 11.93 1.96 -8.24
C ALA A 9 12.65 0.61 -8.43
N ASP A 10 11.89 -0.48 -8.43
CA ASP A 10 12.44 -1.81 -8.50
C ASP A 10 12.93 -2.18 -9.91
N LEU A 11 12.22 -1.76 -10.96
CA LEU A 11 12.68 -1.91 -12.35
C LEU A 11 13.97 -1.14 -12.66
N GLN A 12 14.32 -0.12 -11.87
CA GLN A 12 15.61 0.56 -11.99
C GLN A 12 16.75 -0.23 -11.33
N ALA A 13 16.44 -1.07 -10.33
CA ALA A 13 17.41 -1.91 -9.64
C ALA A 13 17.57 -3.28 -10.33
N ASP A 14 16.45 -3.91 -10.71
CA ASP A 14 16.40 -5.14 -11.49
C ASP A 14 15.26 -5.05 -12.54
N PRO A 15 15.57 -4.91 -13.84
CA PRO A 15 14.57 -4.75 -14.88
C PRO A 15 13.74 -6.02 -15.14
N LYS A 16 14.08 -7.17 -14.52
CA LYS A 16 13.28 -8.40 -14.60
C LYS A 16 12.30 -8.56 -13.43
N ASN A 17 12.41 -7.73 -12.40
CA ASN A 17 11.58 -7.86 -11.22
C ASN A 17 10.29 -7.04 -11.37
N HIS A 18 9.15 -7.74 -11.47
CA HIS A 18 7.82 -7.15 -11.65
C HIS A 18 6.98 -7.37 -10.40
N LEU A 19 6.96 -6.37 -9.53
CA LEU A 19 6.30 -6.43 -8.24
C LEU A 19 4.88 -5.84 -8.25
N LEU A 20 4.43 -5.19 -9.32
CA LEU A 20 3.15 -4.48 -9.34
C LEU A 20 1.98 -5.37 -8.87
N MET A 21 1.91 -6.61 -9.35
CA MET A 21 0.84 -7.55 -8.98
C MET A 21 0.94 -8.05 -7.53
N HIS A 22 2.11 -7.97 -6.93
CA HIS A 22 2.34 -8.31 -5.53
C HIS A 22 2.11 -7.09 -4.61
N ALA A 23 2.62 -5.92 -4.99
CA ALA A 23 2.57 -4.67 -4.24
C ALA A 23 1.17 -4.04 -4.18
N THR A 24 0.25 -4.43 -5.06
CA THR A 24 -1.16 -4.02 -4.98
C THR A 24 -1.86 -4.53 -3.72
N GLY A 25 -1.50 -5.71 -3.21
CA GLY A 25 -2.02 -6.25 -1.96
C GLY A 25 -1.78 -5.31 -0.76
N PRO A 26 -0.51 -5.02 -0.42
CA PRO A 26 -0.17 -4.04 0.62
C PRO A 26 -0.75 -2.64 0.37
N ASN A 27 -0.84 -2.20 -0.90
CA ASN A 27 -1.43 -0.90 -1.24
C ASN A 27 -2.93 -0.83 -0.88
N VAL A 28 -3.70 -1.92 -1.04
CA VAL A 28 -5.10 -1.99 -0.62
C VAL A 28 -5.22 -2.20 0.89
N ALA A 29 -4.36 -3.03 1.48
CA ALA A 29 -4.33 -3.25 2.92
C ALA A 29 -4.11 -1.94 3.71
N GLY A 30 -3.25 -1.04 3.22
CA GLY A 30 -3.04 0.27 3.82
C GLY A 30 -4.30 1.14 3.86
N VAL A 31 -5.12 1.12 2.79
CA VAL A 31 -6.39 1.87 2.73
C VAL A 31 -7.43 1.30 3.70
N ILE A 32 -7.48 -0.02 3.85
CA ILE A 32 -8.36 -0.66 4.84
C ILE A 32 -7.88 -0.33 6.25
N GLY A 33 -6.58 -0.42 6.49
CA GLY A 33 -5.98 -0.13 7.80
C GLY A 33 -6.24 1.30 8.27
N THR A 34 -6.18 2.30 7.38
CA THR A 34 -6.49 3.69 7.74
C THR A 34 -7.96 3.85 8.10
N ALA A 35 -8.89 3.21 7.38
CA ALA A 35 -10.31 3.23 7.71
C ALA A 35 -10.59 2.59 9.08
N VAL A 36 -9.98 1.44 9.38
CA VAL A 36 -10.09 0.76 10.69
C VAL A 36 -9.56 1.65 11.80
N THR A 37 -8.37 2.22 11.61
CA THR A 37 -7.72 3.09 12.60
C THR A 37 -8.55 4.34 12.85
N ALA A 38 -9.10 4.96 11.81
CA ALA A 38 -10.00 6.11 11.93
C ALA A 38 -11.29 5.75 12.71
N GLY A 39 -11.89 4.58 12.42
CA GLY A 39 -13.05 4.08 13.16
C GLY A 39 -12.77 3.85 14.64
N MET A 40 -11.60 3.29 14.96
CA MET A 40 -11.16 3.09 16.35
C MET A 40 -10.99 4.43 17.07
N PHE A 41 -10.31 5.41 16.45
CA PHE A 41 -10.15 6.73 17.04
C PHE A 41 -11.49 7.44 17.27
N LEU A 42 -12.41 7.36 16.31
CA LEU A 42 -13.75 7.91 16.48
C LEU A 42 -14.49 7.24 17.64
N SER A 43 -14.35 5.93 17.82
CA SER A 43 -14.98 5.21 18.93
C SER A 43 -14.37 5.53 20.30
N MET A 44 -13.09 5.89 20.35
CA MET A 44 -12.38 6.19 21.60
C MET A 44 -12.48 7.65 22.03
N LEU A 45 -12.60 8.57 21.07
CA LEU A 45 -12.57 10.02 21.29
C LEU A 45 -13.96 10.67 21.26
N LYS A 46 -15.00 9.91 20.90
CA LYS A 46 -16.40 10.33 20.94
C LYS A 46 -17.05 9.87 22.24
#